data_AF-A0A2S9GRM5-F1
#
_entry.id   AF-A0A2S9GRM5-F1
#
_cell.length_a   1.000
_cell.length_b   1.000
_cell.length_c   1.000
_cell.angle_alpha   90.00
_cell.angle_beta   90.00
_cell.angle_gamma   90.00
#
_symmetry.space_group_name_H-M   'P 1'
#
loop_
_entity.id
_entity.type
_entity.pdbx_description
1 polymer ?
#
loop_
_entity_poly.entity_id
_entity_poly.type
_entity_poly.pdbx_seq_one_letter_code
_entity_poly.pdbx_strand_id
1 'polypeptide(L)' 'VRCLAEHRRLSEVRSHKPAQALFGVVQGAQYEDLRRQAARGLTEIVDADGQGFDGYGIGGALEKQNLA' A
#
# COMPACT_ATOMS: atom_id res chain seq x y z
N VAL A 1 4.93 4.28 7.88
CA VAL A 1 6.29 4.87 7.99
C VAL A 1 7.38 3.80 8.04
N ARG A 2 7.42 2.89 9.04
CA ARG A 2 8.51 1.87 9.15
C ARG A 2 8.72 1.03 7.88
N CYS A 3 7.63 0.58 7.24
CA CYS A 3 7.72 -0.19 6.00
C CYS A 3 8.28 0.63 4.82
N LEU A 4 7.90 1.90 4.68
CA LEU A 4 8.43 2.80 3.65
C LEU A 4 9.92 3.04 3.87
N ALA A 5 10.31 3.41 5.09
CA ALA A 5 11.71 3.66 5.44
C ALA A 5 12.59 2.43 5.19
N GLU A 6 12.14 1.25 5.61
CA GLU A 6 12.90 0.02 5.38
C GLU A 6 12.92 -0.37 3.88
N HIS A 7 11.83 -0.13 3.15
CA HIS A 7 11.79 -0.36 1.72
C HIS A 7 12.79 0.52 0.97
N ARG A 8 12.88 1.81 1.30
CA ARG A 8 13.90 2.72 0.74
C ARG A 8 15.31 2.24 1.05
N ARG A 9 15.60 1.94 2.31
CA ARG A 9 16.91 1.42 2.75
C ARG A 9 17.29 0.14 2.03
N LEU A 10 16.34 -0.80 1.87
CA LEU A 10 16.58 -2.05 1.16
C LEU A 10 16.78 -1.85 -0.34
N SER A 11 16.07 -0.90 -0.96
CA SER A 11 16.25 -0.56 -2.38
C SER A 11 17.65 -0.02 -2.67
N GLU A 12 18.24 0.74 -1.73
CA GLU A 12 19.63 1.23 -1.84
C GLU A 12 20.64 0.09 -1.63
N VAL A 13 20.55 -0.63 -0.51
CA VAL A 13 21.51 -1.67 -0.13
C VAL A 13 21.46 -2.89 -1.07
N ARG A 14 20.30 -3.15 -1.67
CA ARG A 14 20.08 -4.28 -2.61
C ARG A 14 19.93 -3.81 -4.05
N SER A 15 20.60 -2.74 -4.44
CA SER A 15 20.59 -2.19 -5.81
C SER A 15 21.00 -3.19 -6.92
N HIS A 16 21.70 -4.26 -6.55
CA HIS A 16 22.04 -5.37 -7.45
C HIS A 16 20.86 -6.30 -7.77
N LYS A 17 19.71 -6.15 -7.09
CA LYS A 17 18.49 -6.92 -7.33
C LYS A 17 17.50 -6.12 -8.19
N PRO A 18 16.58 -6.79 -8.89
CA PRO A 18 15.49 -6.09 -9.57
C PRO A 18 14.72 -5.19 -8.60
N ALA A 19 14.35 -3.99 -9.07
CA ALA A 19 13.56 -3.05 -8.29
C ALA A 19 12.24 -3.69 -7.85
N GLN A 20 11.88 -3.47 -6.59
CA GLN A 20 10.60 -3.91 -6.03
C GLN A 20 9.77 -2.67 -5.73
N ALA A 21 8.46 -2.75 -5.97
CA ALA A 21 7.53 -1.71 -5.58
C ALA A 21 6.80 -2.11 -4.28
N LEU A 22 6.46 -1.13 -3.46
CA LEU A 22 5.68 -1.31 -2.24
C LEU A 22 4.29 -0.65 -2.38
N PHE A 23 3.24 -1.47 -2.25
CA PHE A 23 1.86 -1.02 -2.43
C PHE A 23 1.11 -0.97 -1.09
N GLY A 24 0.34 0.09 -0.88
CA GLY A 24 -0.69 0.14 0.16
C GLY A 24 -1.95 -0.59 -0.33
N VAL A 25 -2.73 -1.19 0.56
CA VAL A 25 -3.97 -1.91 0.16
C VAL A 25 -5.17 -1.34 0.91
N VAL A 26 -6.09 -0.72 0.17
CA VAL A 26 -7.34 -0.17 0.70
C VAL A 26 -8.25 -1.32 1.14
N GLN A 27 -8.73 -1.27 2.39
CA GLN A 27 -9.67 -2.21 3.00
C GLN A 27 -10.97 -1.49 3.39
N GLY A 28 -11.95 -2.24 3.91
CA GLY A 28 -13.26 -1.69 4.30
C GLY A 28 -14.45 -2.57 3.92
N ALA A 29 -14.22 -3.81 3.47
CA ALA A 29 -15.25 -4.71 2.96
C ALA A 29 -16.16 -4.00 1.93
N GLN A 30 -17.49 -4.06 2.10
CA GLN A 30 -18.45 -3.40 1.22
C GLN A 30 -18.85 -1.99 1.70
N TYR A 31 -18.21 -1.47 2.75
CA TYR A 31 -18.57 -0.19 3.36
C TYR A 31 -17.74 0.95 2.74
N GLU A 32 -18.41 1.83 1.98
CA GLU A 32 -17.76 2.93 1.26
C GLU A 32 -17.08 3.92 2.22
N ASP A 33 -17.70 4.24 3.34
CA ASP A 33 -17.16 5.12 4.36
C ASP A 33 -15.83 4.57 4.93
N LEU A 34 -15.78 3.27 5.22
CA LEU A 34 -14.56 2.59 5.65
C LEU A 34 -13.50 2.56 4.55
N ARG A 35 -13.90 2.33 3.30
CA ARG A 35 -13.00 2.39 2.13
C ARG A 35 -12.37 3.78 1.98
N ARG A 36 -13.17 4.84 2.10
CA ARG A 36 -12.70 6.24 2.04
C ARG A 36 -11.78 6.58 3.20
N GLN A 37 -12.12 6.14 4.41
CA GLN A 37 -11.26 6.33 5.59
C GLN A 37 -9.92 5.63 5.41
N ALA A 38 -9.92 4.37 4.97
CA ALA A 38 -8.71 3.60 4.72
C ALA A 38 -7.84 4.23 3.62
N ALA A 39 -8.44 4.69 2.52
CA ALA A 39 -7.73 5.36 1.44
C ALA A 39 -7.04 6.64 1.92
N ARG A 40 -7.75 7.52 2.66
CA ARG A 40 -7.17 8.75 3.24
C ARG A 40 -6.01 8.42 4.18
N GLY A 41 -6.21 7.47 5.10
CA GLY A 41 -5.16 7.03 6.02
C GLY A 41 -3.92 6.51 5.29
N LEU A 42 -4.09 5.74 4.20
CA LEU A 42 -2.97 5.26 3.40
C LEU A 42 -2.22 6.38 2.65
N THR A 43 -2.90 7.44 2.22
CA THR A 43 -2.27 8.59 1.56
C THR A 43 -1.53 9.52 2.52
N GLU A 44 -1.88 9.51 3.80
CA GLU A 44 -1.18 10.28 4.85
C GLU A 44 0.11 9.61 5.32
N ILE A 45 0.30 8.31 5.02
CA ILE A 45 1.52 7.60 5.38
C ILE A 45 2.63 7.93 4.38
N VAL A 46 3.59 8.72 4.83
CA VAL A 46 4.81 9.07 4.10
C VAL A 46 6.06 8.71 4.90
N ASP A 47 7.22 8.64 4.24
CA ASP A 47 8.53 8.60 4.90
C ASP A 47 9.03 10.00 5.29
N ALA A 48 10.29 10.09 5.73
CA ALA A 48 10.90 11.34 6.17
C ALA A 48 11.03 12.39 5.05
N ASP A 49 11.03 11.94 3.79
CA ASP A 49 11.16 12.79 2.60
C ASP A 49 9.79 13.09 1.96
N GLY A 50 8.69 12.70 2.63
CA GLY A 50 7.34 12.93 2.15
C GLY A 50 6.90 11.95 1.05
N GLN A 51 7.62 10.85 0.82
CA GLN A 51 7.27 9.87 -0.21
C GLN A 51 6.33 8.80 0.34
N GLY A 52 5.25 8.53 -0.38
CA GLY A 52 4.26 7.51 -0.06
C GLY A 52 4.55 6.14 -0.71
N PHE A 53 3.51 5.32 -0.82
CA PHE A 53 3.55 4.04 -1.52
C PHE A 53 3.68 4.23 -3.04
N ASP A 54 4.27 3.25 -3.74
CA ASP A 54 4.42 3.28 -5.19
C ASP A 54 3.10 3.03 -5.94
N GLY A 55 2.09 2.54 -5.22
CA GLY A 55 0.74 2.36 -5.73
C GLY A 55 -0.22 1.84 -4.66
N TYR A 56 -1.50 1.71 -5.04
CA TYR A 56 -2.56 1.29 -4.14
C TYR A 56 -3.40 0.17 -4.75
N GLY A 57 -3.52 -0.93 -4.04
CA GLY A 57 -4.43 -2.03 -4.37
C GLY A 57 -5.77 -1.91 -3.63
N ILE A 58 -6.81 -2.56 -4.15
CA ILE A 58 -8.13 -2.66 -3.50
C ILE A 58 -8.30 -4.09 -2.99
N GLY A 59 -8.20 -4.28 -1.68
CA GLY A 59 -8.33 -5.60 -1.06
C GLY A 59 -9.78 -5.95 -0.74
N GLY A 60 -10.11 -7.25 -0.73
CA GLY A 60 -11.45 -7.73 -0.40
C GLY A 60 -12.55 -7.22 -1.34
N ALA A 61 -12.19 -6.83 -2.57
CA ALA A 61 -13.15 -6.40 -3.59
C ALA A 61 -13.83 -7.58 -4.32
N LEU A 62 -13.21 -8.75 -4.29
CA LEU A 62 -13.77 -9.98 -4.86
C LEU A 62 -14.41 -10.80 -3.73
N GLU A 63 -15.73 -10.99 -3.81
CA GLU A 63 -16.45 -11.91 -2.93
C GLU A 63 -16.24 -13.35 -3.40
N LYS A 64 -16.04 -14.28 -2.46
CA LYS A 64 -15.86 -15.72 -2.75
C LYS A 64 -17.04 -16.33 -3.53
N GLN A 65 -18.22 -15.71 -3.51
CA GLN A 65 -19.38 -16.13 -4.30
C GLN A 65 -19.26 -15.80 -5.81
N ASN A 66 -18.35 -14.90 -6.19
CA ASN A 66 -18.09 -14.50 -7.59
C ASN A 66 -16.79 -15.08 -8.16
N LEU A 67 -16.08 -15.94 -7.41
CA LEU A 67 -14.98 -16.77 -7.91
C LEU A 67 -15.51 -18.17 -8.26
N ALA A 68 -16.57 -18.23 -9.05
CA ALA A 68 -17.10 -19.48 -9.59
C ALA A 68 -16.05 -20.23 -10.42
#